data_AF-A0A3S3TUQ3-F1
#
_entry.id   AF-A0A3S3TUQ3-F1
#
_cell.length_a   1.000
_cell.length_b   1.000
_cell.length_c   1.000
_cell.angle_alpha   90.00
_cell.angle_beta   90.00
_cell.angle_gamma   90.00
#
_symmetry.space_group_name_H-M   'P 1'
#
loop_
_entity.id
_entity.type
_entity.pdbx_description
1 polymer ?
#
loop_
_entity_poly.entity_id
_entity_poly.type
_entity_poly.pdbx_seq_one_letter_code
_entity_poly.pdbx_strand_id
1 'polypeptide(L)'
;MRQRPGHNQGSRPVGGYTLIELTMVVVILGVVAAIALPRFFTTSVYQQRFFADDLLSGLRYGQKLALASGCRVQVSVGAGGFALRKDSNCLSGGATSYPATSNVLHPSTYDAFTNSNPDGVTVTAATLEFTSVGGLSGCSSGDQVITVGSGADLRTLRVDCTTGFAR
;
A
#
# COMPACT_ATOMS: atom_id res chain seq x y z
N MET A 1 52.86 -10.04 64.51
CA MET A 1 53.06 -9.42 63.19
C MET A 1 52.43 -10.35 62.14
N ARG A 2 51.33 -9.93 61.50
CA ARG A 2 50.54 -10.74 60.54
C ARG A 2 50.87 -10.25 59.12
N GLN A 3 51.47 -11.08 58.28
CA GLN A 3 51.64 -10.78 56.86
C GLN A 3 50.33 -11.11 56.11
N ARG A 4 49.86 -10.17 55.29
CA ARG A 4 48.71 -10.32 54.40
C ARG A 4 49.19 -10.95 53.07
N PRO A 5 48.48 -11.95 52.49
CA PRO A 5 48.81 -12.45 51.16
C PRO A 5 48.35 -11.46 50.08
N GLY A 6 49.21 -11.21 49.10
CA GLY A 6 48.92 -10.38 47.93
C GLY A 6 47.92 -11.04 46.98
N HIS A 7 47.02 -10.21 46.42
CA HIS A 7 46.10 -10.60 45.35
C HIS A 7 46.86 -10.77 44.03
N ASN A 8 46.79 -11.97 43.43
CA ASN A 8 47.18 -12.19 42.03
C ASN A 8 46.00 -11.84 41.11
N GLN A 9 45.99 -10.62 40.57
CA GLN A 9 45.09 -10.28 39.47
C GLN A 9 45.77 -10.69 38.16
N GLY A 10 45.40 -11.88 37.67
CA GLY A 10 45.80 -12.33 36.34
C GLY A 10 45.24 -11.39 35.28
N SER A 11 46.11 -10.64 34.60
CA SER A 11 45.76 -9.85 33.43
C SER A 11 45.20 -10.78 32.36
N ARG A 12 43.91 -10.64 32.04
CA ARG A 12 43.31 -11.36 30.91
C ARG A 12 43.92 -10.82 29.62
N PRO A 13 44.57 -11.65 28.79
CA PRO A 13 45.05 -11.19 27.50
C PRO A 13 43.85 -10.72 26.66
N VAL A 14 43.92 -9.48 26.17
CA VAL A 14 42.98 -8.96 25.19
C VAL A 14 43.33 -9.62 23.85
N GLY A 15 42.46 -10.52 23.38
CA GLY A 15 42.64 -11.19 22.09
C GLY A 15 42.42 -10.23 20.93
N GLY A 16 43.38 -10.17 20.00
CA GLY A 16 43.23 -9.51 18.70
C GLY A 16 42.77 -10.49 17.62
N TYR A 17 42.11 -9.99 16.59
CA TYR A 17 41.71 -10.77 15.42
C TYR A 17 42.90 -11.02 14.49
N THR A 18 42.96 -12.19 13.86
CA THR A 18 44.00 -12.48 12.86
C THR A 18 43.70 -11.79 11.53
N LEU A 19 44.73 -11.49 10.74
CA LEU A 19 44.56 -10.88 9.41
C LEU A 19 43.69 -11.78 8.52
N ILE A 20 43.87 -13.10 8.60
CA ILE A 20 43.07 -14.06 7.82
C ILE A 20 41.59 -14.06 8.24
N GLU A 21 41.31 -13.94 9.54
CA GLU A 21 39.95 -13.87 10.06
C GLU A 21 39.23 -12.61 9.59
N LEU A 22 39.90 -11.45 9.67
CA LEU A 22 39.36 -10.20 9.11
C LEU A 22 39.09 -10.35 7.60
N THR A 23 40.01 -10.96 6.86
CA THR A 23 39.87 -11.14 5.41
C THR A 23 38.68 -12.03 5.07
N MET A 24 38.51 -13.15 5.77
CA MET A 24 37.35 -14.02 5.58
C MET A 24 36.03 -13.31 5.92
N VAL A 25 35.99 -12.52 6.99
CA VAL A 25 34.79 -11.74 7.34
C VAL A 25 34.42 -10.76 6.23
N VAL A 26 35.39 -10.02 5.67
CA VAL A 26 35.12 -9.08 4.57
C VAL A 26 34.65 -9.81 3.31
N VAL A 27 35.24 -10.97 2.98
CA VAL A 27 34.79 -11.78 1.84
C VAL A 27 33.35 -12.27 2.02
N ILE A 28 33.02 -12.79 3.20
CA ILE A 28 31.65 -13.24 3.52
C ILE A 28 30.67 -12.06 3.45
N LEU A 29 31.03 -10.91 4.02
CA LEU A 29 30.22 -9.70 3.95
C LEU A 29 30.02 -9.23 2.50
N GLY A 30 31.04 -9.33 1.65
CA GLY A 30 30.94 -9.01 0.22
C GLY A 30 29.94 -9.91 -0.51
N VAL A 31 29.99 -11.23 -0.28
CA VAL A 31 29.05 -12.19 -0.88
C VAL A 31 27.63 -11.95 -0.38
N VAL A 32 27.45 -11.73 0.92
CA VAL A 32 26.13 -11.43 1.51
C VAL A 32 25.58 -10.12 0.95
N ALA A 33 26.40 -9.07 0.84
CA ALA A 33 25.98 -7.78 0.31
C ALA A 33 25.54 -7.89 -1.16
N ALA A 34 26.29 -8.63 -1.99
CA ALA A 34 25.94 -8.83 -3.39
C ALA A 34 24.56 -9.48 -3.59
N ILE A 35 24.12 -10.34 -2.66
CA ILE A 35 22.82 -11.03 -2.73
C ILE A 35 21.71 -10.23 -2.01
N ALA A 36 22.04 -9.61 -0.88
CA ALA A 36 21.06 -8.92 -0.04
C ALA A 36 20.62 -7.57 -0.62
N LEU A 37 21.55 -6.78 -1.20
CA LEU A 37 21.26 -5.43 -1.69
C LEU A 37 20.20 -5.40 -2.80
N PRO A 38 20.27 -6.22 -3.87
CA PRO A 38 19.24 -6.23 -4.91
C PRO A 38 17.84 -6.51 -4.35
N ARG A 39 17.74 -7.40 -3.34
CA ARG A 39 16.47 -7.80 -2.73
C ARG A 39 15.81 -6.64 -1.98
N PHE A 40 16.57 -5.77 -1.32
CA PHE A 40 16.04 -4.58 -0.65
C PHE A 40 15.39 -3.57 -1.61
N PHE A 41 15.87 -3.46 -2.85
CA PHE A 41 15.24 -2.58 -3.85
C PHE A 41 14.00 -3.20 -4.48
N THR A 42 13.85 -4.53 -4.47
CA THR A 42 12.64 -5.19 -5.00
C THR A 42 11.42 -5.06 -4.10
N THR A 43 11.57 -4.83 -2.78
CA THR A 43 10.44 -4.76 -1.84
C THR A 43 9.48 -3.62 -2.14
N SER A 44 9.97 -2.47 -2.61
CA SER A 44 9.13 -1.34 -3.03
C SER A 44 8.25 -1.70 -4.23
N VAL A 45 8.77 -2.45 -5.19
CA VAL A 45 8.02 -2.91 -6.38
C VAL A 45 6.88 -3.85 -5.96
N TYR A 46 7.09 -4.71 -4.96
CA TYR A 46 6.03 -5.56 -4.42
C TYR A 46 4.94 -4.74 -3.72
N GLN A 47 5.32 -3.75 -2.92
CA GLN A 47 4.35 -2.86 -2.25
C GLN A 47 3.53 -2.06 -3.24
N GLN A 48 4.15 -1.56 -4.32
CA GLN A 48 3.45 -0.90 -5.41
C GLN A 48 2.42 -1.82 -6.08
N ARG A 49 2.81 -3.05 -6.40
CA ARG A 49 1.90 -4.03 -7.02
C ARG A 49 0.74 -4.38 -6.09
N PHE A 50 1.05 -4.62 -4.82
CA PHE A 50 0.06 -4.89 -3.79
C PHE A 50 -0.93 -3.74 -3.65
N PHE A 51 -0.46 -2.49 -3.55
CA PHE A 51 -1.32 -1.32 -3.47
C PHE A 51 -2.22 -1.17 -4.70
N ALA A 52 -1.68 -1.41 -5.91
CA ALA A 52 -2.48 -1.36 -7.13
C ALA A 52 -3.54 -2.48 -7.20
N ASP A 53 -3.22 -3.69 -6.75
CA ASP A 53 -4.18 -4.80 -6.66
C ASP A 53 -5.25 -4.56 -5.60
N ASP A 54 -4.87 -3.97 -4.46
CA ASP A 54 -5.79 -3.59 -3.39
C ASP A 54 -6.73 -2.47 -3.84
N LEU A 55 -6.22 -1.44 -4.52
CA LEU A 55 -7.05 -0.40 -5.14
C LEU A 55 -8.01 -1.00 -6.17
N LEU A 56 -7.55 -1.89 -7.04
CA LEU A 56 -8.41 -2.58 -8.02
C LEU A 56 -9.50 -3.42 -7.33
N SER A 57 -9.15 -4.12 -6.24
CA SER A 57 -10.10 -4.85 -5.41
C SER A 57 -11.14 -3.91 -4.79
N GLY A 58 -10.69 -2.78 -4.24
CA GLY A 58 -11.53 -1.72 -3.70
C GLY A 58 -12.50 -1.15 -4.74
N LEU A 59 -12.04 -0.87 -5.96
CA LEU A 59 -12.91 -0.38 -7.05
C LEU A 59 -14.02 -1.40 -7.38
N ARG A 60 -13.66 -2.67 -7.55
CA ARG A 60 -14.63 -3.75 -7.82
C ARG A 60 -15.59 -3.96 -6.66
N TYR A 61 -15.09 -3.86 -5.44
CA TYR A 61 -15.90 -3.97 -4.24
C TYR A 61 -16.87 -2.79 -4.13
N GLY A 62 -16.40 -1.56 -4.34
CA GLY A 62 -17.22 -0.35 -4.33
C GLY A 62 -18.35 -0.40 -5.36
N GLN A 63 -18.06 -0.82 -6.60
CA GLN A 63 -19.06 -1.03 -7.64
C GLN A 63 -20.12 -2.06 -7.23
N LYS A 64 -19.68 -3.24 -6.74
CA LYS A 64 -20.60 -4.29 -6.28
C LYS A 64 -21.43 -3.85 -5.08
N LEU A 65 -20.82 -3.10 -4.16
CA LEU A 65 -21.53 -2.57 -3.01
C LEU A 65 -22.57 -1.54 -3.43
N ALA A 66 -22.28 -0.69 -4.42
CA ALA A 66 -23.26 0.25 -4.96
C ALA A 66 -24.47 -0.48 -5.58
N LEU A 67 -24.20 -1.51 -6.37
CA LEU A 67 -25.22 -2.37 -6.98
C LEU A 67 -26.08 -3.11 -5.92
N ALA A 68 -25.43 -3.69 -4.91
CA ALA A 68 -26.12 -4.50 -3.90
C ALA A 68 -26.89 -3.67 -2.87
N SER A 69 -26.35 -2.52 -2.47
CA SER A 69 -26.96 -1.65 -1.46
C SER A 69 -27.97 -0.66 -2.05
N GLY A 70 -27.94 -0.43 -3.37
CA GLY A 70 -28.71 0.63 -4.02
C GLY A 70 -28.20 2.04 -3.69
N CYS A 71 -27.10 2.16 -2.94
CA CYS A 71 -26.51 3.42 -2.54
C CYS A 71 -25.39 3.80 -3.52
N ARG A 72 -25.16 5.10 -3.71
CA ARG A 72 -23.92 5.54 -4.38
C ARG A 72 -22.72 5.21 -3.49
N VAL A 73 -21.59 4.87 -4.11
CA VAL A 73 -20.32 4.60 -3.44
C VAL A 73 -19.22 5.42 -4.10
N GLN A 74 -18.55 6.25 -3.32
CA GLN A 74 -17.42 7.05 -3.75
C GLN A 74 -16.11 6.35 -3.40
N VAL A 75 -15.19 6.32 -4.37
CA VAL A 75 -13.79 5.94 -4.20
C VAL A 75 -12.96 7.20 -4.43
N SER A 76 -12.35 7.70 -3.37
CA SER A 76 -11.39 8.80 -3.47
C SER A 76 -9.98 8.23 -3.50
N VAL A 77 -9.18 8.70 -4.44
CA VAL A 77 -7.78 8.31 -4.64
C VAL A 77 -6.96 9.58 -4.74
N GLY A 78 -5.84 9.65 -4.03
CA GLY A 78 -4.95 10.81 -4.04
C GLY A 78 -3.59 10.51 -3.44
N ALA A 79 -2.82 11.56 -3.17
CA ALA A 79 -1.45 11.44 -2.68
C ALA A 79 -1.34 10.70 -1.33
N GLY A 80 -2.37 10.77 -0.48
CA GLY A 80 -2.44 10.07 0.80
C GLY A 80 -2.88 8.61 0.72
N GLY A 81 -3.22 8.10 -0.47
CA GLY A 81 -3.80 6.76 -0.68
C GLY A 81 -5.23 6.81 -1.17
N PHE A 82 -6.05 5.84 -0.79
CA PHE A 82 -7.45 5.77 -1.19
C PHE A 82 -8.39 5.45 -0.03
N ALA A 83 -9.66 5.85 -0.20
CA ALA A 83 -10.73 5.58 0.75
C ALA A 83 -12.06 5.35 0.02
N LEU A 84 -12.87 4.43 0.56
CA LEU A 84 -14.22 4.19 0.08
C LEU A 84 -15.24 4.74 1.08
N ARG A 85 -16.21 5.50 0.56
CA ARG A 85 -17.32 6.05 1.32
C ARG A 85 -18.65 5.82 0.63
N LYS A 86 -19.69 5.61 1.41
CA LYS A 86 -21.06 5.39 0.94
C LYS A 86 -22.04 6.40 1.56
N ASP A 87 -23.27 6.41 1.04
CA ASP A 87 -24.34 7.20 1.61
C ASP A 87 -24.69 6.62 2.98
N SER A 88 -25.01 7.50 3.93
CA SER A 88 -25.58 7.05 5.21
C SER A 88 -27.03 6.59 5.03
N ASN A 89 -27.81 7.27 4.19
CA ASN A 89 -29.26 7.04 4.06
C ASN A 89 -29.69 6.46 2.70
N CYS A 90 -28.79 6.43 1.72
CA CYS A 90 -29.02 5.90 0.37
C CYS A 90 -30.16 6.58 -0.39
N LEU A 91 -30.56 7.77 0.06
CA LEU A 91 -31.63 8.55 -0.57
C LEU A 91 -31.12 9.36 -1.77
N SER A 92 -29.79 9.46 -1.93
CA SER A 92 -29.17 10.23 -3.02
C SER A 92 -29.18 9.52 -4.38
N GLY A 93 -29.94 8.42 -4.54
CA GLY A 93 -29.99 7.62 -5.78
C GLY A 93 -30.20 8.44 -7.06
N GLY A 94 -30.86 9.61 -6.98
CA GLY A 94 -31.06 10.56 -8.08
C GLY A 94 -30.49 11.96 -7.88
N ALA A 95 -29.78 12.25 -6.79
CA ALA A 95 -29.25 13.60 -6.53
C ALA A 95 -27.96 13.85 -7.32
N THR A 96 -27.79 15.07 -7.85
CA THR A 96 -26.56 15.52 -8.55
C THR A 96 -25.39 15.75 -7.60
N SER A 97 -25.66 15.83 -6.30
CA SER A 97 -24.68 15.97 -5.24
C SER A 97 -24.96 14.95 -4.15
N TYR A 98 -23.92 14.25 -3.74
CA TYR A 98 -23.99 13.13 -2.83
C TYR A 98 -23.00 13.33 -1.67
N PRO A 99 -23.46 13.34 -0.40
CA PRO A 99 -22.56 13.44 0.73
C PRO A 99 -22.03 12.04 1.08
N ALA A 100 -20.81 11.75 0.66
CA ALA A 100 -20.07 10.53 1.02
C ALA A 100 -19.72 10.56 2.53
N THR A 101 -20.67 10.23 3.39
CA THR A 101 -20.60 10.54 4.84
C THR A 101 -20.22 9.34 5.69
N SER A 102 -20.48 8.12 5.21
CA SER A 102 -20.19 6.88 5.94
C SER A 102 -19.03 6.12 5.31
N ASN A 103 -18.11 5.62 6.12
CA ASN A 103 -17.03 4.76 5.62
C ASN A 103 -17.60 3.42 5.16
N VAL A 104 -17.14 2.95 4.00
CA VAL A 104 -17.37 1.56 3.59
C VAL A 104 -16.45 0.68 4.43
N LEU A 105 -16.98 -0.44 4.93
CA LEU A 105 -16.19 -1.38 5.72
C LEU A 105 -15.46 -2.38 4.82
N HIS A 106 -14.23 -2.70 5.16
CA HIS A 106 -13.45 -3.72 4.49
C HIS A 106 -13.99 -5.11 4.88
N PRO A 107 -14.26 -6.01 3.91
CA PRO A 107 -15.00 -7.25 4.17
C PRO A 107 -14.26 -8.27 5.07
N SER A 108 -12.93 -8.16 5.20
CA SER A 108 -12.16 -9.08 6.06
C SER A 108 -11.81 -8.50 7.43
N THR A 109 -11.65 -7.19 7.56
CA THR A 109 -11.21 -6.54 8.82
C THR A 109 -12.36 -5.83 9.53
N TYR A 110 -13.45 -5.51 8.82
CA TYR A 110 -14.59 -4.74 9.31
C TYR A 110 -14.25 -3.31 9.75
N ASP A 111 -13.06 -2.81 9.41
CA ASP A 111 -12.66 -1.41 9.57
C ASP A 111 -12.93 -0.59 8.30
N ALA A 112 -12.72 0.72 8.33
CA ALA A 112 -12.84 1.56 7.14
C ALA A 112 -11.94 1.05 6.00
N PHE A 113 -12.51 0.89 4.81
CA PHE A 113 -11.79 0.48 3.61
C PHE A 113 -10.95 1.65 3.10
N THR A 114 -9.74 1.75 3.66
CA THR A 114 -8.74 2.75 3.30
C THR A 114 -7.37 2.11 3.24
N ASN A 115 -6.51 2.60 2.35
CA ASN A 115 -5.10 2.23 2.34
C ASN A 115 -4.24 3.45 2.02
N SER A 116 -3.09 3.56 2.66
CA SER A 116 -2.12 4.62 2.44
C SER A 116 -1.19 4.27 1.29
N ASN A 117 -0.79 5.29 0.53
CA ASN A 117 0.17 5.13 -0.54
C ASN A 117 1.56 4.71 0.02
N PRO A 118 2.20 3.64 -0.49
CA PRO A 118 3.55 3.26 -0.07
C PRO A 118 4.59 4.34 -0.40
N ASP A 119 5.71 4.33 0.32
CA ASP A 119 6.80 5.29 0.10
C ASP A 119 7.32 5.25 -1.34
N GLY A 120 7.42 6.43 -1.97
CA GLY A 120 7.93 6.60 -3.33
C GLY A 120 6.95 6.18 -4.45
N VAL A 121 5.78 5.63 -4.11
CA VAL A 121 4.71 5.39 -5.08
C VAL A 121 3.90 6.68 -5.25
N THR A 122 3.44 6.93 -6.47
CA THR A 122 2.57 8.06 -6.83
C THR A 122 1.30 7.54 -7.47
N VAL A 123 0.20 8.24 -7.25
CA VAL A 123 -1.11 7.87 -7.79
C VAL A 123 -1.77 9.07 -8.42
N THR A 124 -2.34 8.90 -9.61
CA THR A 124 -3.20 9.92 -10.22
C THR A 124 -4.42 10.12 -9.35
N ALA A 125 -4.61 11.35 -8.84
CA ALA A 125 -5.76 11.66 -8.02
C ALA A 125 -7.05 11.53 -8.84
N ALA A 126 -8.04 10.84 -8.27
CA ALA A 126 -9.33 10.60 -8.90
C ALA A 126 -10.41 10.49 -7.83
N THR A 127 -11.62 10.93 -8.16
CA THR A 127 -12.81 10.65 -7.34
C THR A 127 -13.82 9.99 -8.25
N LEU A 128 -14.04 8.71 -8.02
CA LEU A 128 -14.96 7.89 -8.80
C LEU A 128 -16.20 7.64 -7.96
N GLU A 129 -17.37 7.92 -8.51
CA GLU A 129 -18.63 7.67 -7.81
C GLU A 129 -19.44 6.63 -8.58
N PHE A 130 -19.52 5.44 -8.01
CA PHE A 130 -20.34 4.36 -8.52
C PHE A 130 -21.80 4.61 -8.18
N THR A 131 -22.64 4.52 -9.20
CA THR A 131 -24.09 4.59 -9.08
C THR A 131 -24.68 3.22 -8.77
N SER A 132 -25.92 3.20 -8.29
CA SER A 132 -26.66 1.96 -8.01
C SER A 132 -27.01 1.13 -9.25
N VAL A 133 -26.77 1.66 -10.45
CA VAL A 133 -26.93 0.96 -11.74
C VAL A 133 -25.59 0.43 -12.29
N GLY A 134 -24.49 0.62 -11.55
CA GLY A 134 -23.18 0.07 -11.86
C GLY A 134 -22.21 1.05 -12.49
N GLY A 135 -22.70 1.97 -13.32
CA GLY A 135 -21.88 3.00 -13.98
C GLY A 135 -21.33 4.06 -13.03
N LEU A 136 -20.38 4.84 -13.52
CA LEU A 136 -19.84 6.01 -12.85
C LEU A 136 -20.73 7.24 -13.07
N SER A 137 -20.88 8.09 -12.06
CA SER A 137 -21.46 9.42 -12.25
C SER A 137 -20.40 10.40 -12.76
N GLY A 138 -20.85 11.45 -13.46
CA GLY A 138 -19.95 12.49 -13.98
C GLY A 138 -19.16 12.10 -15.24
N CYS A 139 -19.33 10.90 -15.79
CA CYS A 139 -18.82 10.54 -17.11
C CYS A 139 -19.81 9.69 -17.90
N SER A 140 -19.82 9.86 -19.23
CA SER A 140 -20.82 9.29 -20.15
C SER A 140 -20.26 8.23 -21.09
N SER A 141 -18.94 8.20 -21.33
CA SER A 141 -18.29 7.22 -22.20
C SER A 141 -16.78 7.14 -21.93
N GLY A 142 -16.16 6.00 -22.23
CA GLY A 142 -14.73 5.78 -22.13
C GLY A 142 -14.27 5.27 -20.77
N ASP A 143 -12.95 5.13 -20.60
CA ASP A 143 -12.34 4.65 -19.37
C ASP A 143 -11.81 5.83 -18.53
N GLN A 144 -12.17 5.86 -17.24
CA GLN A 144 -11.42 6.65 -16.26
C GLN A 144 -10.11 5.95 -15.95
N VAL A 145 -9.00 6.68 -16.03
CA VAL A 145 -7.66 6.11 -15.94
C VAL A 145 -6.99 6.56 -14.65
N ILE A 146 -6.56 5.60 -13.83
CA ILE A 146 -5.76 5.83 -12.63
C ILE A 146 -4.39 5.17 -12.85
N THR A 147 -3.33 5.95 -12.74
CA THR A 147 -1.96 5.41 -12.83
C THR A 147 -1.38 5.32 -11.42
N VAL A 148 -0.82 4.16 -11.10
CA VAL A 148 -0.16 3.85 -9.83
C VAL A 148 1.28 3.45 -10.13
N GLY A 149 2.26 4.14 -9.57
CA GLY A 149 3.62 3.64 -9.60
C GLY A 149 4.72 4.59 -9.21
N SER A 150 5.96 4.15 -9.42
CA SER A 150 7.17 4.87 -9.04
C SER A 150 8.13 4.91 -10.23
N GLY A 151 8.61 6.10 -10.59
CA GLY A 151 9.53 6.28 -11.72
C GLY A 151 8.99 5.70 -13.03
N ALA A 152 9.74 4.77 -13.63
CA ALA A 152 9.38 4.11 -14.90
C ALA A 152 8.42 2.92 -14.71
N ASP A 153 8.27 2.39 -13.50
CA ASP A 153 7.35 1.30 -13.21
C ASP A 153 5.96 1.88 -12.92
N LEU A 154 5.14 1.99 -13.96
CA LEU A 154 3.77 2.49 -13.88
C LEU A 154 2.78 1.38 -14.18
N ARG A 155 1.72 1.29 -13.38
CA ARG A 155 0.57 0.42 -13.61
C ARG A 155 -0.67 1.26 -13.84
N THR A 156 -1.40 0.94 -14.89
CA THR A 156 -2.62 1.66 -15.27
C THR A 156 -3.83 0.82 -14.91
N LEU A 157 -4.69 1.37 -14.06
CA LEU A 157 -6.03 0.87 -13.78
C LEU A 157 -7.03 1.66 -14.63
N ARG A 158 -8.01 0.98 -15.19
CA ARG A 158 -9.07 1.56 -16.01
C ARG A 158 -10.43 1.19 -15.44
N VAL A 159 -11.31 2.17 -15.36
CA VAL A 159 -12.70 1.98 -14.95
C VAL A 159 -13.61 2.45 -16.08
N ASP A 160 -14.35 1.53 -16.68
CA ASP A 160 -15.30 1.85 -17.74
C ASP A 160 -16.42 2.74 -17.18
N CYS A 161 -16.68 3.88 -17.81
CA CYS A 161 -17.64 4.87 -17.33
C CYS A 161 -19.07 4.36 -17.26
N THR A 162 -19.49 3.59 -18.26
CA THR A 162 -20.89 3.18 -18.39
C THR A 162 -21.22 2.00 -17.47
N THR A 163 -20.31 1.04 -17.36
CA THR A 163 -20.51 -0.19 -16.60
C THR A 163 -19.93 -0.12 -15.19
N GLY A 164 -18.96 0.76 -14.95
CA GLY A 164 -18.15 0.82 -13.73
C GLY A 164 -17.13 -0.32 -13.61
N PHE A 165 -16.93 -1.12 -14.65
CA PHE A 165 -16.03 -2.27 -14.61
C PHE A 165 -14.56 -1.82 -14.49
N ALA A 166 -13.89 -2.29 -13.43
CA ALA A 166 -12.50 -1.96 -13.15
C ALA A 166 -11.51 -3.08 -13.57
N ARG A 167 -10.45 -2.70 -14.29
CA ARG A 167 -9.40 -3.59 -14.82
C ARG A 167 -8.01 -2.99 -14.76
#